data_AF-A0A7K0P4H1-F1
#
_entry.id   AF-A0A7K0P4H1-F1
#
_cell.length_a   1.000
_cell.length_b   1.000
_cell.length_c   1.000
_cell.angle_alpha   90.00
_cell.angle_beta   90.00
_cell.angle_gamma   90.00
#
_symmetry.space_group_name_H-M   'P 1'
#
loop_
_entity.id
_entity.type
_entity.pdbx_description
1 polymer ?
#
loop_
_entity_poly.entity_id
_entity_poly.type
_entity_poly.pdbx_seq_one_letter_code
_entity_poly.pdbx_strand_id
1 'polypeptide(L)'
;KGMYRDTIVIYMSDHGEMLGAHGGMFQKWHNAYDETVRVPMIFHNPELFRGHKQTDILTSHADLLPTMLGLAGLDEAKLGRELAKTHTQVRRLVGRDLSGFLLGEVPEARYAADAIYFMTDDNIFKGLNAVSFLGTTYTPVDQPNSVETVIAHLPTGADGAIERWKYSRYWDNPQYWTSPGVQDIQTYVPGLVNQPGERVAVTTVKALNPTSGQVGPAPDEFEMYNVTADPAELTNLADNPTYSTQQTTLANLLNAQRTAKRLVPVNQPWANGSAQQLPFQPAAS
;
A
#
# COMPACT_ATOMS: atom_id res chain seq x y z
N LYS A 1 23.45 -13.41 25.95
CA LYS A 1 23.00 -14.81 26.21
C LYS A 1 21.88 -14.93 27.27
N GLY A 2 21.57 -13.91 28.08
CA GLY A 2 20.43 -13.94 29.02
C GLY A 2 19.09 -13.43 28.48
N MET A 3 19.09 -12.48 27.53
CA MET A 3 17.86 -11.78 27.09
C MET A 3 16.98 -12.57 26.12
N TYR A 4 17.45 -13.71 25.60
CA TYR A 4 16.73 -14.44 24.55
C TYR A 4 15.34 -14.92 24.98
N ARG A 5 15.16 -15.25 26.26
CA ARG A 5 13.85 -15.64 26.82
C ARG A 5 12.89 -14.44 26.92
N ASP A 6 13.44 -13.28 27.22
CA ASP A 6 12.71 -12.00 27.34
C ASP A 6 12.63 -11.21 26.03
N THR A 7 13.01 -11.82 24.89
CA THR A 7 13.03 -11.16 23.58
C THR A 7 12.08 -11.86 22.63
N ILE A 8 11.18 -11.10 22.01
CA ILE A 8 10.41 -11.55 20.85
C ILE A 8 11.20 -11.17 19.60
N VAL A 9 11.56 -12.17 18.80
CA VAL A 9 12.21 -11.97 17.50
C VAL A 9 11.12 -11.99 16.43
N ILE A 10 11.07 -10.93 15.63
CA ILE A 10 10.16 -10.82 14.49
C ILE A 10 11.02 -10.80 13.22
N TYR A 11 10.80 -11.77 12.34
CA TYR A 11 11.45 -11.83 11.03
C TYR A 11 10.41 -11.56 9.94
N MET A 12 10.72 -10.64 9.03
CA MET A 12 9.84 -10.28 7.92
C MET A 12 10.61 -9.63 6.76
N SER A 13 9.97 -9.55 5.60
CA SER A 13 10.41 -8.68 4.49
C SER A 13 9.53 -7.43 4.43
N ASP A 14 10.05 -6.32 3.93
CA ASP A 14 9.26 -5.13 3.62
C ASP A 14 8.43 -5.31 2.33
N HIS A 15 9.01 -5.97 1.34
CA HIS A 15 8.34 -6.39 0.11
C HIS A 15 9.02 -7.65 -0.48
N GLY A 16 8.41 -8.23 -1.50
CA GLY A 16 8.97 -9.30 -2.33
C GLY A 16 9.63 -8.77 -3.61
N GLU A 17 9.79 -9.61 -4.63
CA GLU A 17 10.46 -9.23 -5.87
C GLU A 17 9.94 -10.07 -7.04
N MET A 18 9.66 -9.41 -8.16
CA MET A 18 9.07 -10.04 -9.34
C MET A 18 10.05 -10.94 -10.08
N LEU A 19 11.36 -10.64 -10.07
CA LEU A 19 12.42 -11.47 -10.68
C LEU A 19 12.11 -11.97 -12.13
N GLY A 20 11.41 -11.18 -12.94
CA GLY A 20 11.02 -11.53 -14.30
C GLY A 20 9.66 -12.20 -14.45
N ALA A 21 8.87 -12.32 -13.37
CA ALA A 21 7.50 -12.81 -13.41
C ALA A 21 6.58 -11.88 -14.23
N HIS A 22 5.38 -12.36 -14.56
CA HIS A 22 4.32 -11.56 -15.22
C HIS A 22 4.78 -10.80 -16.47
N GLY A 23 5.45 -11.51 -17.40
CA GLY A 23 5.90 -10.91 -18.67
C GLY A 23 7.27 -10.23 -18.60
N GLY A 24 8.12 -10.60 -17.64
CA GLY A 24 9.47 -10.03 -17.50
C GLY A 24 9.53 -8.82 -16.57
N MET A 25 8.54 -8.64 -15.69
CA MET A 25 8.54 -7.57 -14.71
C MET A 25 9.67 -7.75 -13.69
N PHE A 26 10.34 -6.65 -13.37
CA PHE A 26 11.34 -6.55 -12.31
C PHE A 26 10.95 -5.44 -11.34
N GLN A 27 11.48 -5.50 -10.13
CA GLN A 27 11.10 -4.64 -9.00
C GLN A 27 9.66 -4.89 -8.54
N LYS A 28 9.13 -3.98 -7.72
CA LYS A 28 7.90 -4.10 -6.93
C LYS A 28 6.89 -2.97 -7.19
N TRP A 29 7.18 -2.14 -8.18
CA TRP A 29 6.45 -0.92 -8.41
C TRP A 29 5.17 -1.18 -9.20
N HIS A 30 4.12 -0.42 -8.89
CA HIS A 30 2.85 -0.39 -9.63
C HIS A 30 2.16 -1.76 -9.83
N ASN A 31 2.25 -2.67 -8.86
CA ASN A 31 1.51 -3.93 -8.87
C ASN A 31 1.18 -4.41 -7.45
N ALA A 32 0.35 -5.43 -7.35
CA ALA A 32 -0.02 -6.07 -6.09
C ALA A 32 0.03 -7.61 -6.16
N TYR A 33 0.87 -8.17 -7.04
CA TYR A 33 1.03 -9.62 -7.18
C TYR A 33 1.63 -10.25 -5.92
N ASP A 34 1.32 -11.52 -5.67
CA ASP A 34 1.78 -12.25 -4.49
C ASP A 34 3.31 -12.27 -4.40
N GLU A 35 4.03 -12.32 -5.53
CA GLU A 35 5.49 -12.20 -5.58
C GLU A 35 6.02 -10.89 -4.97
N THR A 36 5.22 -9.84 -5.00
CA THR A 36 5.54 -8.51 -4.45
C THR A 36 5.02 -8.33 -3.02
N VAL A 37 3.78 -8.73 -2.73
CA VAL A 37 3.11 -8.35 -1.47
C VAL A 37 3.05 -9.46 -0.42
N ARG A 38 3.19 -10.73 -0.82
CA ARG A 38 3.09 -11.87 0.10
C ARG A 38 4.47 -12.24 0.64
N VAL A 39 4.84 -11.59 1.73
CA VAL A 39 6.15 -11.74 2.37
C VAL A 39 6.10 -12.64 3.62
N PRO A 40 7.23 -13.20 4.07
CA PRO A 40 7.29 -13.90 5.36
C PRO A 40 7.01 -12.93 6.52
N MET A 41 6.32 -13.44 7.55
CA MET A 41 6.18 -12.79 8.85
C MET A 41 6.21 -13.88 9.93
N ILE A 42 7.28 -13.92 10.71
CA ILE A 42 7.55 -14.98 11.69
C ILE A 42 7.78 -14.35 13.05
N PHE A 43 7.02 -14.81 14.05
CA PHE A 43 7.20 -14.45 15.45
C PHE A 43 7.84 -15.61 16.20
N HIS A 44 8.88 -15.30 16.97
CA HIS A 44 9.63 -16.30 17.73
C HIS A 44 9.94 -15.81 19.15
N ASN A 45 9.56 -16.62 20.13
CA ASN A 45 9.97 -16.48 21.51
C ASN A 45 9.87 -17.86 22.18
N PRO A 46 10.91 -18.32 22.89
CA PRO A 46 10.95 -19.67 23.45
C PRO A 46 9.96 -19.93 24.61
N GLU A 47 9.36 -18.89 25.19
CA GLU A 47 8.46 -19.01 26.35
C GLU A 47 6.99 -18.74 25.98
N LEU A 48 6.73 -17.73 25.15
CA LEU A 48 5.39 -17.32 24.73
C LEU A 48 4.78 -18.25 23.67
N PHE A 49 5.59 -18.71 22.70
CA PHE A 49 5.09 -19.48 21.56
C PHE A 49 5.56 -20.92 21.66
N ARG A 50 4.63 -21.84 21.96
CA ARG A 50 4.93 -23.27 22.08
C ARG A 50 4.86 -23.96 20.73
N GLY A 51 5.99 -24.57 20.33
CA GLY A 51 6.09 -25.36 19.11
C GLY A 51 6.02 -24.53 17.83
N HIS A 52 5.94 -25.21 16.70
CA HIS A 52 5.78 -24.57 15.39
C HIS A 52 4.30 -24.51 15.04
N LYS A 53 3.82 -23.31 14.72
CA LYS A 53 2.45 -23.08 14.23
C LYS A 53 2.50 -22.26 12.94
N GLN A 54 1.51 -22.49 12.10
CA GLN A 54 1.24 -21.74 10.88
C GLN A 54 -0.25 -21.42 10.84
N THR A 55 -0.62 -20.38 10.11
CA THR A 55 -2.00 -19.92 9.98
C THR A 55 -2.16 -19.25 8.62
N ASP A 56 -3.38 -19.32 8.10
CA ASP A 56 -3.77 -18.68 6.85
C ASP A 56 -4.55 -17.38 7.09
N ILE A 57 -4.57 -16.86 8.33
CA ILE A 57 -5.14 -15.52 8.57
C ILE A 57 -4.44 -14.50 7.68
N LEU A 58 -5.25 -13.66 7.04
CA LEU A 58 -4.72 -12.56 6.26
C LEU A 58 -4.16 -11.52 7.23
N THR A 59 -2.91 -11.11 7.02
CA THR A 59 -2.21 -10.09 7.82
C THR A 59 -1.65 -9.00 6.94
N SER A 60 -1.30 -7.87 7.56
CA SER A 60 -0.63 -6.74 6.92
C SER A 60 0.49 -6.22 7.82
N HIS A 61 1.52 -5.61 7.23
CA HIS A 61 2.53 -4.85 7.97
C HIS A 61 1.92 -3.79 8.88
N ALA A 62 0.74 -3.26 8.55
CA ALA A 62 0.02 -2.33 9.42
C ALA A 62 -0.33 -2.95 10.78
N ASP A 63 -0.51 -4.27 10.86
CA ASP A 63 -0.82 -5.01 12.09
C ASP A 63 0.41 -5.15 13.01
N LEU A 64 1.63 -4.92 12.50
CA LEU A 64 2.87 -5.15 13.25
C LEU A 64 2.95 -4.27 14.52
N LEU A 65 2.79 -2.95 14.37
CA LEU A 65 2.94 -2.03 15.49
C LEU A 65 1.86 -2.24 16.58
N PRO A 66 0.56 -2.35 16.26
CA PRO A 66 -0.46 -2.70 17.25
C PRO A 66 -0.16 -4.02 17.95
N THR A 67 0.27 -5.05 17.21
CA THR A 67 0.62 -6.36 17.77
C THR A 67 1.82 -6.29 18.71
N MET A 68 2.85 -5.49 18.37
CA MET A 68 4.00 -5.27 19.25
C MET A 68 3.60 -4.55 20.55
N LEU A 69 2.70 -3.57 20.48
CA LEU A 69 2.16 -2.91 21.66
C LEU A 69 1.37 -3.88 22.54
N GLY A 70 0.50 -4.70 21.93
CA GLY A 70 -0.27 -5.73 22.64
C GLY A 70 0.62 -6.77 23.34
N LEU A 71 1.65 -7.28 22.64
CA LEU A 71 2.64 -8.21 23.21
C LEU A 71 3.47 -7.58 24.34
N ALA A 72 3.67 -6.26 24.32
CA ALA A 72 4.33 -5.51 25.39
C ALA A 72 3.39 -5.12 26.55
N GLY A 73 2.09 -5.47 26.47
CA GLY A 73 1.09 -5.08 27.46
C GLY A 73 0.78 -3.58 27.47
N LEU A 74 1.01 -2.89 26.35
CA LEU A 74 0.82 -1.44 26.21
C LEU A 74 -0.53 -1.11 25.57
N ASP A 75 -1.24 -0.16 26.17
CA ASP A 75 -2.51 0.37 25.65
C ASP A 75 -2.24 1.50 24.65
N GLU A 76 -2.53 1.25 23.37
CA GLU A 76 -2.42 2.22 22.27
C GLU A 76 -3.16 3.53 22.56
N ALA A 77 -4.38 3.46 23.09
CA ALA A 77 -5.18 4.66 23.34
C ALA A 77 -4.59 5.50 24.47
N LYS A 78 -4.03 4.86 25.50
CA LYS A 78 -3.30 5.55 26.57
C LYS A 78 -2.03 6.21 26.02
N LEU A 79 -1.22 5.49 25.25
CA LEU A 79 -0.02 6.03 24.62
C LEU A 79 -0.34 7.20 23.69
N GLY A 80 -1.40 7.08 22.89
CA GLY A 80 -1.86 8.14 22.00
C GLY A 80 -2.22 9.43 22.75
N ARG A 81 -2.93 9.33 23.89
CA ARG A 81 -3.23 10.51 24.74
C ARG A 81 -1.97 11.17 25.31
N GLU A 82 -0.97 10.39 25.68
CA GLU A 82 0.30 10.93 26.18
C GLU A 82 1.11 11.60 25.07
N LEU A 83 1.23 10.96 23.90
CA LEU A 83 1.92 11.53 22.74
C LEU A 83 1.24 12.82 22.26
N ALA A 84 -0.09 12.89 22.31
CA ALA A 84 -0.86 14.06 21.88
C ALA A 84 -0.55 15.33 22.69
N LYS A 85 0.06 15.21 23.88
CA LYS A 85 0.53 16.36 24.66
C LYS A 85 1.71 17.09 23.99
N THR A 86 2.48 16.39 23.15
CA THR A 86 3.71 16.90 22.54
C THR A 86 3.72 16.81 21.00
N HIS A 87 2.83 16.02 20.41
CA HIS A 87 2.75 15.76 18.97
C HIS A 87 1.34 16.06 18.45
N THR A 88 1.25 16.54 17.21
CA THR A 88 -0.04 16.93 16.59
C THR A 88 -0.69 15.88 15.75
N GLN A 89 0.10 15.00 15.15
CA GLN A 89 -0.41 14.02 14.20
C GLN A 89 -0.49 12.64 14.83
N VAL A 90 -0.81 12.57 16.13
CA VAL A 90 -1.07 11.30 16.80
C VAL A 90 -2.40 10.76 16.31
N ARG A 91 -2.35 9.63 15.62
CA ARG A 91 -3.52 8.94 15.08
C ARG A 91 -3.58 7.53 15.62
N ARG A 92 -4.79 7.00 15.65
CA ARG A 92 -5.00 5.57 15.89
C ARG A 92 -4.32 4.77 14.79
N LEU A 93 -3.67 3.69 15.16
CA LEU A 93 -3.10 2.72 14.25
C LEU A 93 -4.23 2.02 13.48
N VAL A 94 -4.06 1.90 12.16
CA VAL A 94 -5.07 1.33 11.26
C VAL A 94 -5.01 -0.20 11.18
N GLY A 95 -3.91 -0.78 11.64
CA GLY A 95 -3.75 -2.23 11.76
C GLY A 95 -4.45 -2.78 13.00
N ARG A 96 -4.51 -4.10 13.04
CA ARG A 96 -5.12 -4.89 14.11
C ARG A 96 -4.05 -5.35 15.08
N ASP A 97 -4.42 -5.44 16.35
CA ASP A 97 -3.63 -6.14 17.35
C ASP A 97 -3.88 -7.66 17.25
N LEU A 98 -2.84 -8.39 16.88
CA LEU A 98 -2.85 -9.86 16.76
C LEU A 98 -2.23 -10.55 18.00
N SER A 99 -1.87 -9.80 19.05
CA SER A 99 -1.22 -10.36 20.24
C SER A 99 -2.06 -11.46 20.91
N GLY A 100 -3.36 -11.24 21.09
CA GLY A 100 -4.28 -12.24 21.65
C GLY A 100 -4.35 -13.52 20.81
N PHE A 101 -4.23 -13.42 19.48
CA PHE A 101 -4.13 -14.59 18.61
C PHE A 101 -2.80 -15.33 18.82
N LEU A 102 -1.68 -14.59 18.81
CA LEU A 102 -0.34 -15.16 19.01
C LEU A 102 -0.19 -15.86 20.38
N LEU A 103 -0.83 -15.31 21.42
CA LEU A 103 -0.85 -15.87 22.77
C LEU A 103 -1.86 -17.01 22.95
N GLY A 104 -2.70 -17.29 21.94
CA GLY A 104 -3.71 -18.34 21.98
C GLY A 104 -4.97 -17.99 22.78
N GLU A 105 -5.17 -16.72 23.07
CA GLU A 105 -6.32 -16.19 23.81
C GLU A 105 -7.52 -15.95 22.87
N VAL A 106 -7.25 -15.64 21.60
CA VAL A 106 -8.25 -15.38 20.56
C VAL A 106 -8.16 -16.47 19.48
N PRO A 107 -9.27 -17.14 19.12
CA PRO A 107 -9.24 -18.18 18.09
C PRO A 107 -9.11 -17.60 16.67
N GLU A 108 -8.50 -18.37 15.78
CA GLU A 108 -8.32 -18.03 14.35
C GLU A 108 -9.63 -17.63 13.65
N ALA A 109 -10.74 -18.31 13.97
CA ALA A 109 -12.06 -18.06 13.40
C ALA A 109 -12.54 -16.60 13.58
N ARG A 110 -12.00 -15.86 14.55
CA ARG A 110 -12.29 -14.42 14.73
C ARG A 110 -11.89 -13.60 13.50
N TYR A 111 -10.86 -14.02 12.77
CA TYR A 111 -10.26 -13.27 11.66
C TYR A 111 -10.70 -13.80 10.28
N ALA A 112 -11.57 -14.81 10.23
CA ALA A 112 -11.94 -15.49 8.98
C ALA A 112 -12.59 -14.56 7.94
N ALA A 113 -13.33 -13.55 8.38
CA ALA A 113 -14.03 -12.59 7.51
C ALA A 113 -13.23 -11.29 7.29
N ASP A 114 -12.03 -11.17 7.84
CA ASP A 114 -11.24 -9.95 7.72
C ASP A 114 -10.63 -9.82 6.32
N ALA A 115 -10.61 -8.60 5.80
CA ALA A 115 -9.96 -8.26 4.55
C ALA A 115 -8.72 -7.39 4.78
N ILE A 116 -7.71 -7.59 3.93
CA ILE A 116 -6.48 -6.79 3.92
C ILE A 116 -6.55 -5.73 2.84
N TYR A 117 -6.04 -4.55 3.16
CA TYR A 117 -5.89 -3.44 2.24
C TYR A 117 -4.41 -3.25 1.93
N PHE A 118 -4.09 -3.17 0.65
CA PHE A 118 -2.81 -2.73 0.15
C PHE A 118 -3.02 -1.50 -0.73
N MET A 119 -2.07 -0.57 -0.71
CA MET A 119 -2.06 0.54 -1.64
C MET A 119 -0.63 0.99 -1.91
N THR A 120 -0.40 1.51 -3.11
CA THR A 120 0.80 2.26 -3.44
C THR A 120 0.41 3.42 -4.37
N ASP A 121 0.95 4.59 -4.08
CA ASP A 121 0.92 5.75 -4.98
C ASP A 121 2.35 6.14 -5.39
N ASP A 122 3.30 5.22 -5.22
CA ASP A 122 4.70 5.53 -5.46
C ASP A 122 4.93 5.74 -6.95
N ASN A 123 5.52 6.89 -7.30
CA ASN A 123 5.78 7.28 -8.68
C ASN A 123 7.27 7.58 -8.86
N ILE A 124 8.10 6.59 -8.52
CA ILE A 124 9.56 6.69 -8.59
C ILE A 124 10.09 7.03 -9.98
N PHE A 125 9.30 6.81 -11.04
CA PHE A 125 9.70 7.12 -12.41
C PHE A 125 9.47 8.59 -12.76
N LYS A 126 8.59 9.31 -12.04
CA LYS A 126 8.41 10.76 -12.16
C LYS A 126 9.55 11.47 -11.42
N GLY A 127 10.76 11.39 -11.99
CA GLY A 127 11.94 12.11 -11.49
C GLY A 127 11.77 13.62 -11.63
N LEU A 128 12.45 14.40 -10.77
CA LEU A 128 12.39 15.87 -10.73
C LEU A 128 12.50 16.54 -12.11
N ASN A 129 13.32 15.97 -13.00
CA ASN A 129 13.57 16.46 -14.35
C ASN A 129 13.40 15.39 -15.44
N ALA A 130 13.06 14.14 -15.07
CA ALA A 130 13.01 12.99 -15.98
C ALA A 130 14.27 12.83 -16.87
N VAL A 131 15.46 13.06 -16.30
CA VAL A 131 16.75 12.89 -16.99
C VAL A 131 17.49 11.69 -16.39
N SER A 132 17.92 10.78 -17.25
CA SER A 132 18.73 9.62 -16.85
C SER A 132 20.13 10.04 -16.40
N PHE A 133 20.86 9.14 -15.73
CA PHE A 133 22.27 9.37 -15.38
C PHE A 133 23.17 9.63 -16.61
N LEU A 134 22.73 9.22 -17.80
CA LEU A 134 23.41 9.46 -19.08
C LEU A 134 23.13 10.85 -19.67
N GLY A 135 22.32 11.69 -19.01
CA GLY A 135 21.93 13.01 -19.52
C GLY A 135 20.88 12.96 -20.63
N THR A 136 20.21 11.82 -20.82
CA THR A 136 19.12 11.68 -21.79
C THR A 136 17.78 11.73 -21.08
N THR A 137 16.83 12.50 -21.62
CA THR A 137 15.44 12.51 -21.12
C THR A 137 14.77 11.16 -21.31
N TYR A 138 13.89 10.78 -20.40
CA TYR A 138 13.04 9.59 -20.52
C TYR A 138 11.59 9.93 -20.19
N THR A 139 10.65 9.11 -20.64
CA THR A 139 9.24 9.23 -20.29
C THR A 139 8.97 8.39 -19.04
N PRO A 140 8.39 8.96 -17.96
CA PRO A 140 7.92 8.18 -16.81
C PRO A 140 6.89 7.11 -17.22
N VAL A 141 6.60 6.18 -16.32
CA VAL A 141 5.53 5.18 -16.52
C VAL A 141 4.19 5.89 -16.72
N ASP A 142 3.45 5.45 -17.74
CA ASP A 142 2.13 5.98 -18.08
C ASP A 142 1.12 5.71 -16.95
N GLN A 143 0.13 6.59 -16.83
CA GLN A 143 -1.01 6.39 -15.94
C GLN A 143 -2.01 5.42 -16.59
N PRO A 144 -2.76 4.62 -15.81
CA PRO A 144 -2.89 4.64 -14.34
C PRO A 144 -1.76 3.91 -13.62
N ASN A 145 -1.23 4.50 -12.53
CA ASN A 145 -0.14 3.88 -11.78
C ASN A 145 -0.29 3.89 -10.24
N SER A 146 -1.35 4.52 -9.72
CA SER A 146 -1.76 4.32 -8.33
C SER A 146 -2.51 2.99 -8.22
N VAL A 147 -2.11 2.15 -7.26
CA VAL A 147 -2.71 0.84 -7.03
C VAL A 147 -3.37 0.81 -5.67
N GLU A 148 -4.52 0.18 -5.61
CA GLU A 148 -5.13 -0.24 -4.37
C GLU A 148 -5.78 -1.60 -4.52
N THR A 149 -5.66 -2.41 -3.48
CA THR A 149 -5.99 -3.82 -3.56
C THR A 149 -6.66 -4.27 -2.27
N VAL A 150 -7.65 -5.12 -2.41
CA VAL A 150 -8.24 -5.87 -1.31
C VAL A 150 -7.97 -7.36 -1.48
N ILE A 151 -7.60 -8.01 -0.38
CA ILE A 151 -7.46 -9.47 -0.30
C ILE A 151 -8.45 -9.96 0.74
N ALA A 152 -9.26 -10.95 0.39
CA ALA A 152 -10.32 -11.47 1.26
C ALA A 152 -10.57 -12.95 1.02
N HIS A 153 -11.16 -13.60 2.02
CA HIS A 153 -11.69 -14.96 1.90
C HIS A 153 -13.19 -14.92 1.57
N LEU A 154 -13.61 -15.64 0.54
CA LEU A 154 -15.01 -15.75 0.11
C LEU A 154 -15.44 -17.21 0.00
N PRO A 155 -16.68 -17.59 0.39
CA PRO A 155 -17.20 -18.95 0.28
C PRO A 155 -17.68 -19.26 -1.14
N THR A 156 -16.77 -19.24 -2.11
CA THR A 156 -17.08 -19.37 -3.55
C THR A 156 -16.71 -20.72 -4.15
N GLY A 157 -15.96 -21.55 -3.43
CA GLY A 157 -15.55 -22.86 -3.89
C GLY A 157 -16.69 -23.87 -3.87
N ALA A 158 -16.42 -25.08 -4.37
CA ALA A 158 -17.36 -26.19 -4.31
C ALA A 158 -17.86 -26.41 -2.86
N ASP A 159 -19.17 -26.64 -2.71
CA ASP A 159 -19.85 -26.79 -1.41
C ASP A 159 -19.65 -25.61 -0.43
N GLY A 160 -19.35 -24.41 -0.95
CA GLY A 160 -19.11 -23.21 -0.14
C GLY A 160 -17.72 -23.18 0.49
N ALA A 161 -16.77 -23.96 -0.04
CA ALA A 161 -15.38 -23.91 0.38
C ALA A 161 -14.83 -22.47 0.30
N ILE A 162 -14.03 -22.11 1.30
CA ILE A 162 -13.43 -20.80 1.41
C ILE A 162 -12.27 -20.69 0.42
N GLU A 163 -12.32 -19.68 -0.44
CA GLU A 163 -11.29 -19.35 -1.41
C GLU A 163 -10.76 -17.95 -1.13
N ARG A 164 -9.46 -17.74 -1.41
CA ARG A 164 -8.81 -16.45 -1.28
C ARG A 164 -8.88 -15.71 -2.60
N TRP A 165 -9.40 -14.50 -2.54
CA TRP A 165 -9.55 -13.61 -3.69
C TRP A 165 -8.74 -12.34 -3.52
N LYS A 166 -8.26 -11.82 -4.64
CA LYS A 166 -7.59 -10.52 -4.73
C LYS A 166 -8.26 -9.67 -5.80
N TYR A 167 -8.49 -8.40 -5.48
CA TYR A 167 -9.08 -7.42 -6.39
C TYR A 167 -8.31 -6.11 -6.29
N SER A 168 -7.75 -5.68 -7.41
CA SER A 168 -6.91 -4.50 -7.55
C SER A 168 -7.57 -3.50 -8.49
N ARG A 169 -7.46 -2.21 -8.13
CA ARG A 169 -7.81 -1.07 -8.97
C ARG A 169 -6.55 -0.25 -9.21
N TYR A 170 -6.29 0.02 -10.48
CA TYR A 170 -5.28 0.92 -10.98
C TYR A 170 -5.98 2.19 -11.42
N TRP A 171 -5.51 3.35 -10.98
CA TRP A 171 -6.14 4.62 -11.36
C TRP A 171 -5.14 5.77 -11.46
N ASP A 172 -5.51 6.78 -12.24
CA ASP A 172 -4.78 8.04 -12.34
C ASP A 172 -5.21 8.98 -11.22
N ASN A 173 -4.42 9.04 -10.14
CA ASN A 173 -4.80 9.76 -8.93
C ASN A 173 -4.55 11.28 -9.04
N PRO A 174 -5.62 12.10 -9.12
CA PRO A 174 -5.48 13.55 -9.29
C PRO A 174 -4.79 14.25 -8.12
N GLN A 175 -4.73 13.62 -6.95
CA GLN A 175 -4.04 14.16 -5.78
C GLN A 175 -2.53 14.33 -6.03
N TYR A 176 -1.94 13.55 -6.94
CA TYR A 176 -0.50 13.57 -7.24
C TYR A 176 -0.18 14.23 -8.60
N TRP A 177 -1.15 14.91 -9.20
CA TRP A 177 -0.93 15.75 -10.37
C TRP A 177 -0.08 16.98 -10.02
N THR A 178 0.56 17.57 -11.03
CA THR A 178 1.40 18.79 -10.87
C THR A 178 0.72 19.86 -10.03
N SER A 179 -0.59 20.09 -10.26
CA SER A 179 -1.47 20.85 -9.40
C SER A 179 -2.55 19.92 -8.83
N PRO A 180 -2.41 19.45 -7.57
CA PRO A 180 -3.29 18.46 -6.96
C PRO A 180 -4.79 18.77 -7.15
N GLY A 181 -5.52 17.85 -7.76
CA GLY A 181 -6.96 17.93 -8.01
C GLY A 181 -7.38 18.94 -9.10
N VAL A 182 -6.43 19.65 -9.72
CA VAL A 182 -6.72 20.70 -10.72
C VAL A 182 -6.23 20.28 -12.09
N GLN A 183 -4.92 20.04 -12.23
CA GLN A 183 -4.30 19.82 -13.53
C GLN A 183 -2.97 19.06 -13.39
N ASP A 184 -2.70 18.11 -14.29
CA ASP A 184 -1.36 17.54 -14.47
C ASP A 184 -0.76 18.14 -15.73
N ILE A 185 0.42 18.74 -15.61
CA ILE A 185 1.15 19.29 -16.76
C ILE A 185 2.45 18.54 -16.85
N GLN A 186 2.66 17.88 -17.98
CA GLN A 186 3.88 17.15 -18.29
C GLN A 186 4.45 17.69 -19.60
N THR A 187 5.70 18.13 -19.57
CA THR A 187 6.43 18.56 -20.75
C THR A 187 7.63 17.66 -20.96
N TYR A 188 7.69 17.02 -22.12
CA TYR A 188 8.78 16.15 -22.53
C TYR A 188 9.53 16.78 -23.70
N VAL A 189 10.85 16.85 -23.58
CA VAL A 189 11.76 17.35 -24.63
C VAL A 189 12.75 16.24 -24.95
N PRO A 190 12.60 15.50 -26.06
CA PRO A 190 13.43 14.34 -26.35
C PRO A 190 14.90 14.71 -26.59
N GLY A 191 15.78 13.87 -26.03
CA GLY A 191 17.19 13.78 -26.38
C GLY A 191 18.13 14.14 -25.24
N LEU A 192 19.38 14.43 -25.60
CA LEU A 192 20.41 14.85 -24.66
C LEU A 192 20.13 16.26 -24.12
N VAL A 193 20.18 16.41 -22.80
CA VAL A 193 20.09 17.71 -22.15
C VAL A 193 21.37 18.52 -22.38
N ASN A 194 21.26 19.84 -22.28
CA ASN A 194 22.38 20.80 -22.43
C ASN A 194 23.10 20.73 -23.80
N GLN A 195 22.46 20.20 -24.83
CA GLN A 195 22.98 20.20 -26.20
C GLN A 195 22.28 21.27 -27.04
N PRO A 196 23.02 22.20 -27.68
CA PRO A 196 22.44 23.24 -28.52
C PRO A 196 21.78 22.64 -29.76
N GLY A 197 20.76 23.33 -30.27
CA GLY A 197 20.01 22.92 -31.46
C GLY A 197 18.51 23.16 -31.33
N GLU A 198 17.80 23.05 -32.44
CA GLU A 198 16.34 23.11 -32.45
C GLU A 198 15.77 21.87 -31.74
N ARG A 199 14.75 22.08 -30.90
CA ARG A 199 14.10 21.04 -30.11
C ARG A 199 12.59 21.22 -30.21
N VAL A 200 11.87 20.10 -30.28
CA VAL A 200 10.41 20.07 -30.20
C VAL A 200 10.02 19.58 -28.82
N ALA A 201 9.24 20.37 -28.09
CA ALA A 201 8.67 19.97 -26.82
C ALA A 201 7.25 19.43 -27.04
N VAL A 202 6.91 18.34 -26.36
CA VAL A 202 5.55 17.80 -26.28
C VAL A 202 5.00 18.10 -24.89
N THR A 203 3.90 18.85 -24.82
CA THR A 203 3.24 19.16 -23.54
C THR A 203 1.87 18.51 -23.48
N THR A 204 1.66 17.67 -22.48
CA THR A 204 0.37 17.08 -22.15
C THR A 204 -0.23 17.81 -20.95
N VAL A 205 -1.48 18.21 -21.09
CA VAL A 205 -2.24 18.88 -20.04
C VAL A 205 -3.47 18.04 -19.71
N LYS A 206 -3.49 17.47 -18.49
CA LYS A 206 -4.63 16.71 -17.98
C LYS A 206 -5.49 17.56 -17.07
N ALA A 207 -6.81 17.46 -17.19
CA ALA A 207 -7.75 18.09 -16.28
C ALA A 207 -8.95 17.15 -16.04
N LEU A 208 -9.61 17.29 -14.88
CA LEU A 208 -10.80 16.49 -14.56
C LEU A 208 -11.95 16.75 -15.55
N ASN A 209 -12.08 17.99 -16.01
CA ASN A 209 -13.06 18.41 -17.01
C ASN A 209 -12.30 19.06 -18.19
N PRO A 210 -11.77 18.25 -19.13
CA PRO A 210 -10.87 18.76 -20.16
C PRO A 210 -11.59 19.68 -21.15
N THR A 211 -10.94 20.77 -21.51
CA THR A 211 -11.31 21.66 -22.63
C THR A 211 -10.49 21.31 -23.89
N SER A 212 -10.71 22.01 -25.00
CA SER A 212 -10.03 21.70 -26.27
C SER A 212 -8.50 21.67 -26.13
N GLY A 213 -7.88 20.53 -26.48
CA GLY A 213 -6.43 20.30 -26.35
C GLY A 213 -5.98 19.72 -25.01
N GLN A 214 -6.88 19.53 -24.04
CA GLN A 214 -6.61 18.82 -22.79
C GLN A 214 -7.14 17.39 -22.85
N VAL A 215 -6.60 16.50 -22.01
CA VAL A 215 -7.08 15.12 -21.87
C VAL A 215 -7.58 14.87 -20.46
N GLY A 216 -8.47 13.88 -20.31
CA GLY A 216 -8.97 13.45 -19.01
C GLY A 216 -7.95 12.62 -18.23
N PRO A 217 -8.26 12.24 -16.98
CA PRO A 217 -7.54 11.17 -16.29
C PRO A 217 -7.58 9.89 -17.12
N ALA A 218 -6.54 9.06 -17.01
CA ALA A 218 -6.60 7.71 -17.57
C ALA A 218 -7.77 6.93 -16.94
N PRO A 219 -8.48 6.10 -17.71
CA PRO A 219 -9.54 5.26 -17.15
C PRO A 219 -8.96 4.31 -16.11
N ASP A 220 -9.78 3.95 -15.13
CA ASP A 220 -9.40 2.92 -14.17
C ASP A 220 -9.22 1.57 -14.86
N GLU A 221 -8.19 0.84 -14.45
CA GLU A 221 -7.96 -0.54 -14.86
C GLU A 221 -8.11 -1.47 -13.64
N PHE A 222 -8.50 -2.72 -13.88
CA PHE A 222 -8.85 -3.65 -12.81
C PHE A 222 -8.22 -5.00 -13.02
N GLU A 223 -7.78 -5.60 -11.92
CA GLU A 223 -7.35 -6.99 -11.88
C GLU A 223 -8.12 -7.74 -10.79
N MET A 224 -8.54 -8.96 -11.09
CA MET A 224 -9.23 -9.83 -10.14
C MET A 224 -8.76 -11.27 -10.30
N TYR A 225 -8.37 -11.88 -9.18
CA TYR A 225 -7.85 -13.26 -9.15
C TYR A 225 -8.51 -14.06 -8.03
N ASN A 226 -8.88 -15.30 -8.34
CA ASN A 226 -9.08 -16.33 -7.32
C ASN A 226 -7.72 -16.97 -7.05
N VAL A 227 -6.99 -16.48 -6.06
CA VAL A 227 -5.62 -16.90 -5.74
C VAL A 227 -5.58 -18.32 -5.17
N THR A 228 -6.72 -18.87 -4.72
CA THR A 228 -6.81 -20.29 -4.37
C THR A 228 -6.78 -21.17 -5.62
N ALA A 229 -7.52 -20.80 -6.67
CA ALA A 229 -7.60 -21.57 -7.92
C ALA A 229 -6.46 -21.25 -8.91
N ASP A 230 -5.96 -20.02 -8.90
CA ASP A 230 -4.86 -19.51 -9.72
C ASP A 230 -3.81 -18.82 -8.83
N PRO A 231 -2.96 -19.59 -8.12
CA PRO A 231 -1.98 -19.02 -7.20
C PRO A 231 -0.88 -18.19 -7.86
N ALA A 232 -0.70 -18.34 -9.18
CA ALA A 232 0.28 -17.59 -9.97
C ALA A 232 -0.35 -16.36 -10.64
N GLU A 233 -1.66 -16.14 -10.48
CA GLU A 233 -2.36 -14.92 -10.89
C GLU A 233 -2.25 -14.61 -12.38
N LEU A 234 -2.30 -15.66 -13.20
CA LEU A 234 -2.06 -15.59 -14.63
C LEU A 234 -3.32 -15.20 -15.41
N THR A 235 -4.50 -15.42 -14.83
CA THR A 235 -5.79 -15.20 -15.50
C THR A 235 -6.57 -14.09 -14.81
N ASN A 236 -6.52 -12.88 -15.38
CA ASN A 236 -7.34 -11.77 -14.89
C ASN A 236 -8.83 -12.03 -15.15
N LEU A 237 -9.64 -12.00 -14.09
CA LEU A 237 -11.08 -12.25 -14.11
C LEU A 237 -11.92 -10.96 -14.07
N ALA A 238 -11.31 -9.77 -14.01
CA ALA A 238 -12.01 -8.51 -13.77
C ALA A 238 -13.06 -8.16 -14.84
N ASP A 239 -12.84 -8.56 -16.09
CA ASP A 239 -13.76 -8.33 -17.20
C ASP A 239 -14.69 -9.52 -17.47
N ASN A 240 -14.60 -10.58 -16.65
CA ASN A 240 -15.39 -11.78 -16.86
C ASN A 240 -16.76 -11.68 -16.16
N PRO A 241 -17.87 -11.62 -16.90
CA PRO A 241 -19.20 -11.40 -16.34
C PRO A 241 -19.68 -12.53 -15.41
N THR A 242 -19.11 -13.74 -15.54
CA THR A 242 -19.40 -14.88 -14.64
C THR A 242 -19.07 -14.56 -13.18
N TYR A 243 -18.09 -13.69 -12.93
CA TYR A 243 -17.61 -13.35 -11.58
C TYR A 243 -18.11 -11.99 -11.08
N SER A 244 -19.15 -11.42 -11.72
CA SER A 244 -19.70 -10.10 -11.38
C SER A 244 -20.14 -9.96 -9.91
N THR A 245 -20.67 -11.03 -9.32
CA THR A 245 -21.04 -11.06 -7.88
C THR A 245 -19.82 -10.94 -6.97
N GLN A 246 -18.77 -11.71 -7.24
CA GLN A 246 -17.50 -11.68 -6.51
C GLN A 246 -16.84 -10.31 -6.67
N GLN A 247 -16.78 -9.79 -7.90
CA GLN A 247 -16.24 -8.47 -8.19
C GLN A 247 -16.98 -7.38 -7.43
N THR A 248 -18.32 -7.40 -7.41
CA THR A 248 -19.12 -6.42 -6.66
C THR A 248 -18.83 -6.52 -5.15
N THR A 249 -18.71 -7.74 -4.62
CA THR A 249 -18.40 -7.98 -3.21
C THR A 249 -17.01 -7.44 -2.85
N LEU A 250 -16.00 -7.75 -3.67
CA LEU A 250 -14.62 -7.30 -3.47
C LEU A 250 -14.50 -5.79 -3.66
N ALA A 251 -15.19 -5.18 -4.62
CA ALA A 251 -15.21 -3.73 -4.79
C ALA A 251 -15.81 -3.02 -3.56
N ASN A 252 -16.89 -3.57 -2.98
CA ASN A 252 -17.46 -3.05 -1.74
C ASN A 252 -16.49 -3.18 -0.56
N LEU A 253 -15.80 -4.32 -0.44
CA LEU A 253 -14.77 -4.53 0.58
C LEU A 253 -13.60 -3.56 0.39
N LEU A 254 -13.12 -3.37 -0.85
CA LEU A 254 -12.06 -2.41 -1.17
C LEU A 254 -12.44 -1.00 -0.73
N ASN A 255 -13.66 -0.55 -1.03
CA ASN A 255 -14.14 0.77 -0.63
C ASN A 255 -14.24 0.91 0.90
N ALA A 256 -14.76 -0.11 1.58
CA ALA A 256 -14.86 -0.13 3.04
C ALA A 256 -13.46 -0.08 3.70
N GLN A 257 -12.53 -0.87 3.20
CA GLN A 257 -11.16 -0.93 3.70
C GLN A 257 -10.40 0.38 3.43
N ARG A 258 -10.50 0.95 2.22
CA ARG A 258 -9.94 2.26 1.87
C ARG A 258 -10.44 3.34 2.82
N THR A 259 -11.76 3.42 3.02
CA THR A 259 -12.39 4.42 3.89
C THR A 259 -11.89 4.29 5.33
N ALA A 260 -11.68 3.06 5.82
CA ALA A 260 -11.21 2.82 7.17
C ALA A 260 -9.70 3.05 7.38
N LYS A 261 -8.87 2.77 6.36
CA LYS A 261 -7.42 2.64 6.54
C LYS A 261 -6.58 3.68 5.80
N ARG A 262 -7.09 4.27 4.71
CA ARG A 262 -6.33 5.26 3.93
C ARG A 262 -6.37 6.62 4.60
N LEU A 263 -5.26 6.97 5.24
CA LEU A 263 -5.09 8.25 5.93
C LEU A 263 -4.47 9.29 4.99
N VAL A 264 -5.01 10.50 4.99
CA VAL A 264 -4.40 11.65 4.31
C VAL A 264 -3.70 12.57 5.32
N PRO A 265 -2.59 13.22 4.95
CA PRO A 265 -1.98 14.26 5.79
C PRO A 265 -3.00 15.34 6.14
N VAL A 266 -2.96 15.83 7.38
CA VAL A 266 -3.78 16.98 7.82
C VAL A 266 -2.85 18.08 8.28
N ASN A 267 -3.10 19.31 7.83
CA ASN A 267 -2.44 20.47 8.42
C ASN A 267 -3.08 20.75 9.77
N GLN A 268 -2.33 20.54 10.85
CA GLN A 268 -2.72 20.91 12.20
C GLN A 268 -1.58 21.66 12.89
N PRO A 269 -1.87 22.76 13.60
CA PRO A 269 -0.86 23.47 14.39
C PRO A 269 -0.36 22.58 15.54
N TRP A 270 0.92 22.73 15.91
CA TRP A 270 1.63 22.08 17.04
C TRP A 270 0.81 22.13 18.33
N ALA A 271 1.08 21.23 19.28
CA ALA A 271 0.37 21.21 20.57
C ALA A 271 0.44 22.56 21.33
N ASN A 272 1.44 23.39 21.00
CA ASN A 272 1.61 24.76 21.49
C ASN A 272 0.94 25.85 20.62
N GLY A 273 0.15 25.48 19.61
CA GLY A 273 -0.52 26.39 18.67
C GLY A 273 0.35 26.93 17.53
N SER A 274 1.64 26.60 17.46
CA SER A 274 2.53 27.06 16.39
C SER A 274 2.35 26.27 15.08
N ALA A 275 2.71 26.85 13.93
CA ALA A 275 2.67 26.17 12.63
C ALA A 275 4.07 25.74 12.14
N GLN A 276 5.06 25.65 13.03
CA GLN A 276 6.47 25.40 12.65
C GLN A 276 6.72 23.95 12.26
N GLN A 277 6.87 23.65 10.97
CA GLN A 277 7.01 22.28 10.46
C GLN A 277 8.21 21.48 11.04
N LEU A 278 9.18 22.12 11.71
CA LEU A 278 10.36 21.53 12.35
C LEU A 278 10.86 22.41 13.53
N PRO A 279 11.33 21.82 14.66
CA PRO A 279 12.28 22.48 15.53
C PRO A 279 13.59 21.67 15.62
N PHE A 280 14.64 22.16 14.97
CA PHE A 280 16.00 21.99 15.49
C PHE A 280 16.76 23.28 15.19
N GLN A 281 16.57 24.28 16.04
CA GLN A 281 17.66 25.24 16.22
C GLN A 281 18.62 24.58 17.22
N PRO A 282 19.85 24.22 16.82
CA PRO A 282 20.85 23.82 17.80
C PRO A 282 20.97 24.97 18.80
N ALA A 283 20.93 24.64 20.09
CA ALA A 283 21.15 25.63 21.14
C ALA A 283 22.45 26.37 20.83
N ALA A 284 22.37 27.69 20.69
CA ALA A 284 23.56 28.52 20.59
C ALA A 284 24.37 28.30 21.88
N SER A 285 25.58 27.78 21.70
CA SER A 285 26.61 27.63 22.74
C SER A 285 27.03 28.98 23.30
#